data_AF-A0A087TPD5-F1
#
_entry.id   AF-A0A087TPD5-F1
#
_cell.length_a   1.000
_cell.length_b   1.000
_cell.length_c   1.000
_cell.angle_alpha   90.00
_cell.angle_beta   90.00
_cell.angle_gamma   90.00
#
_symmetry.space_group_name_H-M   'P 1'
#
loop_
_entity.id
_entity.type
_entity.pdbx_description
1 polymer ?
#
loop_
_entity_poly.entity_id
_entity_poly.type
_entity_poly.pdbx_seq_one_letter_code
_entity_poly.pdbx_strand_id
1 'polypeptide(L)'
;MDGTNWGLNPHITKILLQTVIHKIVNYGAAIWVIPMTERKKKILTTIQRQFTLNITRVFQTTQNPALDSIAGTTPLHLEATYKAIYSRVTQLQVPANIENSTYDPQEFEKDHLLTTVIQQLHIRK
;
A
#
# COMPACT_ATOMS: atom_id res chain seq x y z
N MET A 1 -22.67 -30.81 12.31
CA MET A 1 -23.08 -29.84 11.27
C MET A 1 -22.27 -28.59 11.51
N ASP A 2 -21.19 -28.48 10.75
CA ASP A 2 -20.00 -27.81 11.23
C ASP A 2 -19.98 -26.45 10.55
N GLY A 3 -20.19 -25.39 11.33
CA GLY A 3 -20.21 -23.99 10.87
C GLY A 3 -18.83 -23.47 10.43
N THR A 4 -17.98 -24.32 9.88
CA THR A 4 -16.57 -24.05 9.56
C THR A 4 -16.42 -23.28 8.24
N ASN A 5 -17.49 -23.20 7.44
CA ASN A 5 -17.47 -22.60 6.09
C ASN A 5 -18.05 -21.17 6.01
N TRP A 6 -18.38 -20.53 7.15
CA TRP A 6 -18.96 -19.16 7.15
C TRP A 6 -17.91 -18.04 7.05
N GLY A 7 -16.65 -18.36 6.78
CA GLY A 7 -15.57 -17.38 6.61
C GLY A 7 -15.18 -17.20 5.14
N LEU A 8 -14.93 -15.96 4.72
CA LEU A 8 -14.35 -15.66 3.40
C LEU A 8 -13.02 -16.41 3.23
N ASN A 9 -12.85 -17.11 2.11
CA ASN A 9 -11.61 -17.81 1.78
C ASN A 9 -10.42 -16.81 1.79
N PRO A 10 -9.33 -17.06 2.54
CA PRO A 10 -8.16 -16.18 2.59
C PRO A 10 -7.60 -15.80 1.21
N HIS A 11 -7.64 -16.72 0.25
CA HIS A 11 -7.19 -16.48 -1.12
C HIS A 11 -8.09 -15.47 -1.85
N ILE A 12 -9.40 -15.62 -1.74
CA ILE A 12 -10.37 -14.69 -2.33
C ILE A 12 -10.25 -13.32 -1.67
N THR A 13 -10.09 -13.25 -0.35
CA THR A 13 -9.88 -11.98 0.38
C THR A 13 -8.61 -11.28 -0.05
N LYS A 14 -7.52 -12.02 -0.30
CA LYS A 14 -6.27 -11.47 -0.84
C LYS A 14 -6.49 -10.86 -2.23
N ILE A 15 -7.21 -11.57 -3.11
CA ILE A 15 -7.58 -11.05 -4.44
C ILE A 15 -8.41 -9.78 -4.30
N LEU A 16 -9.41 -9.75 -3.41
CA LEU A 16 -10.25 -8.57 -3.18
C LEU A 16 -9.44 -7.37 -2.68
N LEU A 17 -8.53 -7.60 -1.73
CA LEU A 17 -7.62 -6.56 -1.26
C LEU A 17 -6.77 -6.02 -2.42
N GLN A 18 -6.09 -6.87 -3.18
CA GLN A 18 -5.20 -6.49 -4.29
C GLN A 18 -5.93 -5.83 -5.47
N THR A 19 -7.09 -6.34 -5.85
CA THR A 19 -7.77 -5.91 -7.08
C THR A 19 -8.81 -4.84 -6.88
N VAL A 20 -9.54 -4.85 -5.76
CA VAL A 20 -10.64 -3.92 -5.53
C VAL A 20 -10.17 -2.77 -4.66
N ILE A 21 -9.63 -3.06 -3.48
CA ILE A 21 -9.27 -2.02 -2.51
C ILE A 21 -8.12 -1.15 -3.03
N HIS A 22 -7.04 -1.75 -3.53
CA HIS A 22 -5.94 -0.97 -4.12
C HIS A 22 -6.44 -0.11 -5.29
N LYS A 23 -7.31 -0.62 -6.16
CA LYS A 23 -7.85 0.19 -7.27
C LYS A 23 -8.69 1.37 -6.80
N ILE A 24 -9.59 1.17 -5.83
CA ILE A 24 -10.43 2.23 -5.27
C ILE A 24 -9.56 3.33 -4.65
N VAL A 25 -8.56 2.92 -3.86
CA VAL A 25 -7.66 3.86 -3.17
C VAL A 25 -6.79 4.61 -4.18
N ASN A 26 -6.28 3.90 -5.19
CA ASN A 26 -5.41 4.46 -6.22
C ASN A 26 -6.14 5.43 -7.17
N TYR A 27 -7.43 5.20 -7.44
CA TYR A 27 -8.20 6.03 -8.39
C TYR A 27 -8.14 7.52 -8.04
N GLY A 28 -8.27 7.86 -6.76
CA GLY A 28 -8.22 9.24 -6.27
C GLY A 28 -6.86 9.66 -5.71
N ALA A 29 -5.86 8.79 -5.70
CA ALA A 29 -4.64 8.99 -4.91
C ALA A 29 -3.92 10.31 -5.23
N ALA A 30 -3.86 10.68 -6.51
CA ALA A 30 -3.24 11.94 -6.95
C ALA A 30 -3.85 13.21 -6.33
N ILE A 31 -5.12 13.14 -5.91
CA ILE A 31 -5.88 14.29 -5.37
C ILE A 31 -5.75 14.36 -3.85
N TRP A 32 -5.98 13.25 -3.13
CA TRP A 32 -6.11 13.28 -1.68
C TRP A 32 -4.86 12.86 -0.91
N VAL A 33 -3.89 12.20 -1.56
CA VAL A 33 -2.71 11.68 -0.85
C VAL A 33 -1.73 12.78 -0.46
N ILE A 34 -1.46 13.76 -1.34
CA ILE A 34 -0.40 14.75 -1.11
C ILE A 34 -0.96 16.02 -0.45
N PRO A 35 -0.41 16.49 0.69
CA PRO A 35 0.64 15.86 1.49
C PRO A 35 0.12 14.68 2.33
N MET A 36 0.94 13.64 2.48
CA MET A 36 0.59 12.42 3.21
C MET A 36 0.72 12.65 4.72
N THR A 37 -0.39 12.95 5.38
CA THR A 37 -0.44 13.16 6.83
C THR A 37 -0.51 11.83 7.59
N GLU A 38 0.01 11.78 8.81
CA GLU A 38 -0.10 10.62 9.72
C GLU A 38 -1.55 10.13 9.91
N ARG A 39 -2.53 11.05 9.92
CA ARG A 39 -3.95 10.70 9.95
C ARG A 39 -4.38 9.86 8.75
N LYS A 40 -3.95 10.24 7.53
CA LYS A 40 -4.27 9.52 6.28
C LYS A 40 -3.61 8.14 6.27
N LYS A 41 -2.33 8.05 6.69
CA LYS A 41 -1.62 6.78 6.87
C LYS A 41 -2.37 5.85 7.82
N LYS A 42 -2.78 6.35 9.00
CA LYS A 42 -3.53 5.56 9.99
C LYS A 42 -4.86 5.02 9.46
N ILE A 43 -5.60 5.82 8.69
CA ILE A 43 -6.84 5.37 8.04
C ILE A 43 -6.55 4.23 7.06
N LEU A 44 -5.56 4.39 6.19
CA LEU A 44 -5.19 3.38 5.19
C LEU A 44 -4.70 2.09 5.84
N THR A 45 -3.88 2.19 6.88
CA THR A 45 -3.44 1.04 7.69
C THR A 45 -4.62 0.36 8.37
N THR A 46 -5.62 1.11 8.85
CA THR A 46 -6.81 0.54 9.47
C THR A 46 -7.66 -0.23 8.46
N ILE A 47 -7.85 0.33 7.26
CA ILE A 47 -8.56 -0.34 6.15
C ILE A 47 -7.82 -1.63 5.79
N GLN A 48 -6.52 -1.55 5.50
CA GLN A 48 -5.70 -2.71 5.14
C GLN A 48 -5.74 -3.78 6.24
N ARG A 49 -5.58 -3.38 7.51
CA ARG A 49 -5.64 -4.28 8.66
C ARG A 49 -6.95 -5.06 8.74
N GLN A 50 -8.09 -4.44 8.43
CA GLN A 50 -9.38 -5.14 8.45
C GLN A 50 -9.40 -6.32 7.46
N PHE A 51 -8.85 -6.13 6.26
CA PHE A 51 -8.76 -7.20 5.25
C PHE A 51 -7.68 -8.22 5.61
N THR A 52 -6.54 -7.76 6.10
CA THR A 52 -5.45 -8.62 6.54
C THR A 52 -5.92 -9.56 7.65
N LEU A 53 -6.64 -9.08 8.67
CA LEU A 53 -7.20 -9.91 9.75
C LEU A 53 -8.18 -10.98 9.25
N ASN A 54 -8.94 -10.68 8.20
CA ASN A 54 -9.84 -11.65 7.57
C ASN A 54 -9.06 -12.76 6.82
N ILE A 55 -7.91 -12.42 6.23
CA ILE A 55 -6.99 -13.39 5.60
C ILE A 55 -6.31 -14.25 6.67
N THR A 56 -5.81 -13.62 7.74
CA THR A 56 -5.06 -14.28 8.82
C THR A 56 -5.89 -14.74 9.99
N ARG A 57 -7.19 -15.01 9.82
CA ARG A 57 -8.00 -15.68 10.87
C ARG A 57 -7.37 -16.99 11.37
N VAL A 58 -6.49 -17.61 10.56
CA VAL A 58 -5.66 -18.79 10.88
C VAL A 58 -4.37 -18.45 11.68
N PHE A 59 -3.92 -17.20 11.72
CA PHE A 59 -2.62 -16.74 12.27
C PHE A 59 -2.75 -15.61 13.32
N GLN A 60 -3.74 -15.71 14.22
CA GLN A 60 -4.19 -14.65 15.16
C GLN A 60 -3.13 -13.99 16.07
N THR A 61 -1.88 -14.44 16.10
CA THR A 61 -0.88 -14.01 17.10
C THR A 61 0.34 -13.25 16.55
N THR A 62 0.43 -12.93 15.25
CA THR A 62 1.67 -12.34 14.67
C THR A 62 1.51 -10.88 14.23
N GLN A 63 2.47 -10.03 14.59
CA GLN A 63 2.37 -8.55 14.62
C GLN A 63 2.75 -7.86 13.29
N ASN A 64 1.83 -6.99 12.83
CA ASN A 64 1.83 -5.92 11.80
C ASN A 64 2.86 -5.92 10.64
N PRO A 65 4.17 -5.63 10.79
CA PRO A 65 5.03 -5.38 9.62
C PRO A 65 5.48 -6.66 8.91
N ALA A 66 5.69 -7.73 9.69
CA ALA A 66 6.08 -9.03 9.16
C ALA A 66 4.93 -9.68 8.39
N LEU A 67 3.68 -9.35 8.71
CA LEU A 67 2.53 -10.02 8.14
C LEU A 67 2.18 -9.50 6.75
N ASP A 68 2.39 -8.20 6.48
CA ASP A 68 2.27 -7.63 5.13
C ASP A 68 3.38 -8.17 4.20
N SER A 69 4.60 -8.34 4.72
CA SER A 69 5.71 -8.94 3.96
C SER A 69 5.51 -10.44 3.71
N ILE A 70 4.99 -11.18 4.70
CA ILE A 70 4.63 -12.61 4.56
C ILE A 70 3.42 -12.80 3.63
N ALA A 71 2.43 -11.91 3.69
CA ALA A 71 1.30 -11.92 2.76
C ALA A 71 1.70 -11.51 1.33
N GLY A 72 2.90 -10.94 1.15
CA GLY A 72 3.39 -10.42 -0.12
C GLY A 72 2.51 -9.28 -0.65
N THR A 73 1.96 -8.47 0.25
CA THR A 73 1.06 -7.36 -0.09
C THR A 73 1.75 -6.04 0.22
N THR A 74 1.88 -5.18 -0.78
CA THR A 74 2.43 -3.84 -0.61
C THR A 74 1.54 -3.02 0.32
N PRO A 75 2.10 -2.28 1.29
CA PRO A 75 1.32 -1.38 2.13
C PRO A 75 0.54 -0.36 1.30
N LEU A 76 -0.76 -0.25 1.58
CA LEU A 76 -1.71 0.55 0.80
C LEU A 76 -1.33 2.05 0.77
N HIS A 77 -0.77 2.55 1.87
CA HIS A 77 -0.29 3.93 1.94
C HIS A 77 0.91 4.19 1.03
N LEU A 78 1.83 3.23 0.87
CA LEU A 78 2.99 3.37 -0.03
C LEU A 78 2.53 3.36 -1.48
N GLU A 79 1.63 2.44 -1.86
CA GLU A 79 1.13 2.35 -3.22
C GLU A 79 0.34 3.61 -3.63
N ALA A 80 -0.51 4.12 -2.73
CA ALA A 80 -1.25 5.36 -2.97
C ALA A 80 -0.30 6.55 -3.14
N THR A 81 0.74 6.63 -2.31
CA THR A 81 1.78 7.67 -2.41
C THR A 81 2.52 7.59 -3.74
N TYR A 82 2.94 6.38 -4.13
CA TYR A 82 3.59 6.12 -5.39
C TYR A 82 2.73 6.55 -6.59
N LYS A 83 1.46 6.15 -6.63
CA LYS A 83 0.54 6.51 -7.72
C LYS A 83 0.31 8.01 -7.80
N ALA A 84 0.23 8.69 -6.66
CA ALA A 84 0.09 10.14 -6.60
C ALA A 84 1.33 10.85 -7.16
N ILE A 85 2.53 10.41 -6.78
CA ILE A 85 3.79 10.94 -7.34
C ILE A 85 3.84 10.66 -8.83
N TYR A 86 3.64 9.41 -9.24
CA TYR A 86 3.69 9.01 -10.64
C TYR A 86 2.75 9.86 -11.49
N SER A 87 1.49 10.03 -11.08
CA SER A 87 0.53 10.86 -11.81
C SER A 87 0.99 12.32 -11.86
N ARG A 88 1.42 12.91 -10.74
CA ARG A 88 1.91 14.30 -10.74
C ARG A 88 3.13 14.51 -11.62
N VAL A 89 4.10 13.61 -11.53
CA VAL A 89 5.37 13.72 -12.22
C VAL A 89 5.20 13.43 -13.71
N THR A 90 4.46 12.39 -14.08
CA THR A 90 4.30 12.01 -15.49
C THR A 90 3.22 12.79 -16.23
N GLN A 91 2.09 13.09 -15.58
CA GLN A 91 0.94 13.75 -16.23
C GLN A 91 1.02 15.27 -16.08
N LEU A 92 1.36 15.77 -14.88
CA LEU A 92 1.42 17.21 -14.63
C LEU A 92 2.81 17.80 -14.89
N GLN A 93 3.86 16.97 -14.98
CA GLN A 93 5.26 17.43 -15.16
C GLN A 93 5.67 18.43 -14.07
N VAL A 94 5.17 18.23 -12.85
CA VAL A 94 5.46 19.05 -11.67
C VAL A 94 6.21 18.21 -10.64
N PRO A 95 7.25 18.77 -9.98
CA PRO A 95 7.93 18.06 -8.91
C PRO A 95 6.98 17.72 -7.75
N ALA A 96 7.04 16.49 -7.27
CA ALA A 96 6.29 16.05 -6.10
C ALA A 96 7.22 16.09 -4.88
N ASN A 97 6.80 16.74 -3.80
CA ASN A 97 7.58 16.84 -2.57
C ASN A 97 6.86 16.07 -1.45
N ILE A 98 7.53 15.06 -0.88
CA ILE A 98 6.96 14.19 0.17
C ILE A 98 7.95 14.02 1.29
N GLU A 99 7.49 14.37 2.50
CA GLU A 99 8.21 14.31 3.77
C GLU A 99 9.54 15.10 3.73
N ASN A 100 10.56 14.61 3.00
CA ASN A 100 11.85 15.27 2.76
C ASN A 100 12.47 14.95 1.38
N SER A 101 11.72 14.35 0.46
CA SER A 101 12.20 13.92 -0.86
C SER A 101 11.46 14.65 -1.99
N THR A 102 12.22 15.31 -2.86
CA THR A 102 11.71 15.97 -4.07
C THR A 102 11.90 15.02 -5.24
N TYR A 103 10.81 14.69 -5.94
CA TYR A 103 10.82 13.86 -7.14
C TYR A 103 10.66 14.76 -8.37
N ASP A 104 11.74 14.94 -9.12
CA ASP A 104 11.76 15.74 -10.36
C ASP A 104 11.31 14.88 -11.56
N PRO A 105 10.40 15.38 -12.42
CA PRO A 105 10.07 14.77 -13.71
C PRO A 105 11.24 14.38 -14.60
N GLN A 106 12.37 15.10 -14.54
CA GLN A 106 13.53 14.80 -15.39
C GLN A 106 14.35 13.59 -14.90
N GLU A 107 14.28 13.27 -13.61
CA GLU A 107 15.02 12.17 -12.97
C GLU A 107 14.14 10.93 -12.72
N PHE A 108 12.83 11.06 -12.95
CA PHE A 108 11.85 10.00 -12.69
C PHE A 108 11.90 8.88 -13.75
N GLU A 109 12.86 7.98 -13.59
CA GLU A 109 12.98 6.78 -14.40
C GLU A 109 11.99 5.70 -13.89
N LYS A 110 11.15 5.18 -14.78
CA LYS A 110 10.05 4.24 -14.48
C LYS A 110 10.48 2.97 -13.71
N ASP A 111 11.77 2.62 -13.75
CA ASP A 111 12.31 1.34 -13.27
C ASP A 111 13.05 1.44 -11.91
N HIS A 112 13.45 2.66 -11.49
CA HIS A 112 14.28 2.84 -10.29
C HIS A 112 13.53 2.64 -8.95
N LEU A 113 12.19 2.65 -8.97
CA LEU A 113 11.38 2.82 -7.77
C LEU A 113 11.03 1.50 -7.05
N LEU A 114 11.08 0.36 -7.74
CA LEU A 114 10.88 -0.94 -7.07
C LEU A 114 12.13 -1.33 -6.26
N THR A 115 13.32 -0.98 -6.76
CA THR A 115 14.60 -1.27 -6.11
C THR A 115 14.79 -0.43 -4.85
N THR A 116 14.42 0.86 -4.87
CA THR A 116 14.54 1.76 -3.71
C THR A 116 13.59 1.39 -2.58
N VAL A 117 12.37 0.94 -2.88
CA VAL A 117 11.41 0.46 -1.86
C VAL A 117 11.90 -0.85 -1.22
N ILE A 118 12.49 -1.75 -2.01
CA ILE A 118 13.09 -3.00 -1.49
C ILE A 118 14.34 -2.70 -0.64
N GLN A 119 15.18 -1.73 -1.03
CA GLN A 119 16.36 -1.33 -0.25
C GLN A 119 15.99 -0.63 1.07
N GLN A 120 14.96 0.22 1.08
CA GLN A 120 14.45 0.87 2.29
C GLN A 120 13.89 -0.15 3.32
N LEU A 121 13.36 -1.28 2.85
CA LEU A 121 12.92 -2.39 3.70
C LEU A 121 14.10 -3.26 4.22
N HIS A 122 15.20 -3.37 3.47
CA HIS A 122 16.39 -4.14 3.87
C HIS A 122 17.26 -3.39 4.91
N ILE A 123 17.27 -2.05 4.88
CA ILE A 123 18.11 -1.21 5.74
C ILE A 123 17.54 -1.02 7.17
N ARG A 124 16.26 -1.30 7.41
CA ARG A 124 15.67 -1.29 8.77
C ARG A 124 15.76 -2.66 9.46
N LYS A 125 16.97 -3.19 9.64
CA LYS A 125 17.22 -4.38 10.47
C LYS A 125 18.18 -4.03 11.60
#